data_AF-A0A524LBW7-F1
#
_entry.id   AF-A0A524LBW7-F1
#
_cell.length_a   1.000
_cell.length_b   1.000
_cell.length_c   1.000
_cell.angle_alpha   90.00
_cell.angle_beta   90.00
_cell.angle_gamma   90.00
#
_symmetry.space_group_name_H-M   'P 1'
#
loop_
_entity.id
_entity.type
_entity.pdbx_description
1 polymer ?
#
loop_
_entity_poly.entity_id
_entity_poly.type
_entity_poly.pdbx_seq_one_letter_code
_entity_poly.pdbx_strand_id
1 'polypeptide(L)'
;MIAIAKVYLFVALFAIFLVAYLLLPIFPATSDLALLLDIFKDPTVNFAVLIFSFLFFSMVLTLLFHVICCLVRGRDKERAQIGDVLVSEGFIDPEDLREALQEQTRKLGEVLVEAGRISPEQRDHALRVQKKTKRRIGEVLQDLGYATPGDVGWAVRQMERRIGEILLEKNKISDYDLTCVTSMNRCIKDAKGNIFVIK
;
A
#
# COMPACT_ATOMS: atom_id res chain seq x y z
N MET A 1 6.35 -13.43 -12.72
CA MET A 1 5.30 -13.94 -13.64
C MET A 1 4.64 -12.85 -14.48
N ILE A 2 4.16 -11.73 -13.92
CA ILE A 2 3.44 -10.67 -14.67
C ILE A 2 4.30 -10.00 -15.77
N ALA A 3 5.60 -9.77 -15.54
CA ALA A 3 6.48 -9.16 -16.54
C ALA A 3 6.70 -10.05 -17.78
N ILE A 4 6.83 -11.36 -17.56
CA ILE A 4 7.04 -12.34 -18.63
C ILE A 4 5.77 -12.46 -19.50
N ALA A 5 4.59 -12.49 -18.88
CA ALA A 5 3.31 -12.54 -19.62
C ALA A 5 3.11 -11.31 -20.53
N LYS A 6 3.54 -10.12 -20.10
CA LYS A 6 3.47 -8.89 -20.90
C LYS A 6 4.37 -8.94 -22.13
N VAL A 7 5.58 -9.48 -21.99
CA VAL A 7 6.53 -9.63 -23.10
C VAL A 7 5.96 -10.59 -24.15
N TYR A 8 5.40 -11.72 -23.73
CA TYR A 8 4.79 -12.66 -24.68
C TYR A 8 3.55 -12.12 -25.39
N LEU A 9 2.69 -11.38 -24.68
CA LEU A 9 1.52 -10.72 -25.29
C LEU A 9 1.95 -9.69 -26.35
N PHE A 10 2.98 -8.90 -26.04
CA PHE A 10 3.57 -7.94 -26.98
C PHE A 10 4.13 -8.62 -28.22
N VAL A 11 4.93 -9.67 -28.05
CA VAL A 11 5.52 -10.45 -29.15
C VAL A 11 4.43 -11.09 -30.02
N ALA A 12 3.37 -11.63 -29.42
CA ALA A 12 2.26 -12.24 -30.14
C ALA A 12 1.48 -11.21 -30.99
N LEU A 13 1.17 -10.04 -30.43
CA LEU A 13 0.51 -8.96 -31.17
C LEU A 13 1.39 -8.47 -32.33
N PHE A 14 2.68 -8.25 -32.09
CA PHE A 14 3.62 -7.85 -33.14
C PHE A 14 3.66 -8.85 -34.30
N ALA A 15 3.74 -10.15 -33.98
CA ALA A 15 3.75 -11.22 -34.97
C ALA A 15 2.46 -11.24 -35.80
N ILE A 16 1.29 -11.04 -35.19
CA ILE A 16 0.00 -10.98 -35.89
C ILE A 16 -0.04 -9.80 -36.87
N PHE A 17 0.37 -8.61 -36.45
CA PHE A 17 0.40 -7.43 -37.31
C PHE A 17 1.41 -7.58 -38.46
N LEU A 18 2.57 -8.18 -38.19
CA LEU A 18 3.59 -8.45 -39.20
C LEU A 18 3.10 -9.47 -40.24
N VAL A 19 2.46 -10.56 -39.81
CA VAL A 19 1.88 -11.57 -40.70
C VAL A 19 0.74 -10.96 -41.51
N ALA A 20 -0.15 -10.18 -40.89
CA ALA A 20 -1.22 -9.49 -41.60
C ALA A 20 -0.66 -8.56 -42.70
N TYR A 21 0.41 -7.81 -42.42
CA TYR A 21 1.09 -6.97 -43.40
C TYR A 21 1.69 -7.77 -44.56
N LEU A 22 2.39 -8.87 -44.27
CA LEU A 22 2.99 -9.72 -45.30
C LEU A 22 1.95 -10.43 -46.19
N LEU A 23 0.73 -10.62 -45.69
CA LEU A 23 -0.37 -11.23 -46.44
C LEU A 23 -1.16 -10.20 -47.28
N LEU A 24 -1.00 -8.89 -47.06
CA LEU A 24 -1.69 -7.85 -47.84
C LEU A 24 -1.54 -7.98 -49.37
N PRO A 25 -0.36 -8.31 -49.93
CA PRO A 25 -0.19 -8.44 -51.38
C PRO A 25 -0.99 -9.59 -52.01
N ILE A 26 -1.48 -10.52 -51.18
CA ILE A 26 -2.19 -11.74 -51.61
C ILE A 26 -3.71 -11.48 -51.71
N PHE A 27 -4.23 -10.45 -51.03
CA PHE A 27 -5.67 -10.14 -51.01
C PHE A 27 -6.05 -9.15 -52.13
N PRO A 28 -7.12 -9.42 -52.90
CA PRO A 28 -7.58 -8.50 -53.94
C PRO A 28 -8.03 -7.16 -53.34
N ALA A 29 -7.75 -6.06 -54.06
CA ALA A 29 -7.91 -4.66 -53.65
C ALA A 29 -9.36 -4.16 -53.46
N THR A 30 -10.27 -5.02 -52.98
CA THR A 30 -11.70 -4.71 -52.82
C THR A 30 -12.12 -4.38 -51.39
N SER A 31 -11.19 -4.34 -50.42
CA SER A 31 -11.49 -4.04 -49.02
C SER A 31 -10.98 -2.65 -48.62
N ASP A 32 -11.80 -1.86 -47.92
CA ASP A 32 -11.49 -0.50 -47.43
C ASP A 32 -10.18 -0.44 -46.60
N LEU A 33 -9.76 -1.57 -46.03
CA LEU A 33 -8.51 -1.72 -45.29
C LEU A 33 -7.27 -1.64 -46.19
N ALA A 34 -7.35 -2.08 -47.45
CA ALA A 34 -6.25 -1.95 -48.42
C ALA A 34 -5.96 -0.47 -48.71
N LEU A 35 -7.01 0.37 -48.76
CA LEU A 35 -6.89 1.80 -49.00
C LEU A 35 -6.33 2.56 -47.78
N LEU A 36 -6.60 2.07 -46.56
CA LEU A 36 -6.04 2.61 -45.32
C LEU A 36 -4.56 2.28 -45.11
N LEU A 37 -4.05 1.22 -45.73
CA LEU A 37 -2.66 0.75 -45.57
C LEU A 37 -1.76 1.10 -46.77
N ASP A 38 -2.35 1.40 -47.93
CA ASP A 38 -1.64 1.85 -49.14
C ASP A 38 -1.56 3.39 -49.24
N ILE A 39 -1.34 4.05 -48.09
CA ILE A 39 -1.25 5.53 -48.00
C ILE A 39 -0.08 6.07 -48.82
N PHE A 40 1.01 5.30 -48.95
CA PHE A 40 2.15 5.63 -49.78
C PHE A 40 2.30 4.59 -50.89
N LYS A 41 2.45 5.03 -52.15
CA LYS A 41 2.68 4.14 -53.32
C LYS A 41 3.94 3.27 -53.20
N ASP A 42 4.82 3.57 -52.26
CA ASP A 42 6.06 2.83 -52.00
C ASP A 42 5.85 1.84 -50.83
N PRO A 43 5.98 0.51 -51.08
CA PRO A 43 5.84 -0.52 -50.05
C PRO A 43 6.82 -0.36 -48.87
N THR A 44 8.01 0.17 -49.13
CA THR A 44 9.03 0.38 -48.10
C THR A 44 8.60 1.43 -47.09
N VAL A 45 7.95 2.50 -47.57
CA VAL A 45 7.47 3.59 -46.72
C VAL A 45 6.27 3.15 -45.88
N ASN A 46 5.34 2.40 -46.47
CA ASN A 46 4.21 1.81 -45.74
C ASN A 46 4.71 0.91 -44.59
N PHE A 47 5.71 0.06 -44.86
CA PHE A 47 6.30 -0.81 -43.84
C PHE A 47 6.94 -0.01 -42.69
N ALA A 48 7.72 1.03 -43.01
CA ALA A 48 8.34 1.87 -42.00
C ALA A 48 7.30 2.56 -41.12
N VAL A 49 6.26 3.14 -41.72
CA VAL A 49 5.16 3.82 -41.00
C VAL A 49 4.40 2.86 -40.09
N LEU A 50 4.16 1.63 -40.55
CA LEU A 50 3.50 0.59 -39.76
C LEU A 50 4.33 0.23 -38.51
N ILE A 51 5.65 0.05 -38.66
CA ILE A 51 6.56 -0.22 -37.54
C ILE A 51 6.54 0.94 -36.54
N PHE A 52 6.68 2.18 -37.02
CA PHE A 52 6.69 3.35 -36.13
C PHE A 52 5.36 3.52 -35.39
N SER A 53 4.23 3.32 -36.06
CA SER A 53 2.90 3.38 -35.45
C SER A 53 2.71 2.30 -34.38
N PHE A 54 3.16 1.07 -34.67
CA PHE A 54 3.09 -0.04 -33.71
C PHE A 54 3.96 0.19 -32.47
N LEU A 55 5.22 0.63 -32.67
CA LEU A 55 6.14 0.94 -31.56
C LEU A 55 5.58 2.07 -30.68
N PHE A 56 5.02 3.11 -31.31
CA PHE A 56 4.39 4.21 -30.60
C PHE A 56 3.18 3.74 -29.79
N PHE A 57 2.27 2.99 -30.41
CA PHE A 57 1.08 2.46 -29.72
C PHE A 57 1.45 1.53 -28.55
N SER A 58 2.45 0.66 -28.72
CA SER A 58 2.96 -0.21 -27.66
C SER A 58 3.55 0.57 -26.48
N MET A 59 4.34 1.62 -26.77
CA MET A 59 4.89 2.50 -25.75
C MET A 59 3.77 3.20 -24.96
N VAL A 60 2.78 3.73 -25.66
CA VAL A 60 1.61 4.40 -25.03
C VAL A 60 0.81 3.42 -24.18
N LEU A 61 0.51 2.22 -24.68
CA LEU A 61 -0.24 1.21 -23.93
C LEU A 61 0.52 0.77 -22.67
N THR A 62 1.84 0.63 -22.76
CA THR A 62 2.70 0.32 -21.61
C THR A 62 2.69 1.44 -20.58
N LEU A 63 2.78 2.70 -21.02
CA LEU A 63 2.72 3.87 -20.15
C LEU A 63 1.37 3.97 -19.45
N LEU A 64 0.27 3.79 -20.19
CA LEU A 64 -1.09 3.78 -19.65
C LEU A 64 -1.27 2.68 -18.62
N PHE A 65 -0.85 1.45 -18.92
CA PHE A 65 -0.93 0.35 -17.97
C PHE A 65 -0.07 0.61 -16.72
N HIS A 66 1.11 1.23 -16.89
CA HIS A 66 1.96 1.62 -15.76
C HIS A 66 1.28 2.66 -14.89
N VAL A 67 0.71 3.72 -15.48
CA VAL A 67 -0.03 4.77 -14.76
C VAL A 67 -1.25 4.19 -14.06
N ILE A 68 -2.06 3.36 -14.74
CA ILE A 68 -3.21 2.67 -14.13
C ILE A 68 -2.75 1.78 -12.99
N CYS A 69 -1.67 1.00 -13.17
CA CYS A 69 -1.10 0.20 -12.09
C CYS A 69 -0.61 1.05 -10.93
N CYS A 70 0.04 2.19 -11.17
CA CYS A 70 0.49 3.11 -10.14
C CYS A 70 -0.69 3.75 -9.40
N LEU A 71 -1.75 4.13 -10.10
CA LEU A 71 -2.97 4.68 -9.49
C LEU A 71 -3.73 3.62 -8.67
N VAL A 72 -3.83 2.39 -9.16
CA VAL A 72 -4.47 1.28 -8.45
C VAL A 72 -3.61 0.80 -7.26
N ARG A 73 -2.29 0.69 -7.43
CA ARG A 73 -1.35 0.30 -6.35
C ARG A 73 -1.09 1.42 -5.35
N GLY A 74 -1.34 2.67 -5.70
CA GLY A 74 -1.19 3.83 -4.82
C GLY A 74 -2.13 3.85 -3.62
N ARG A 75 -3.05 2.88 -3.51
CA ARG A 75 -3.91 2.70 -2.32
C ARG A 75 -3.52 1.54 -1.40
N ASP A 76 -2.60 0.65 -1.78
CA ASP A 76 -2.48 -0.66 -1.10
C ASP A 76 -1.06 -1.10 -0.74
N LYS A 77 -0.05 -0.21 -0.87
CA LYS A 77 1.34 -0.60 -0.64
C LYS A 77 2.13 0.45 0.12
N GLU A 78 1.88 0.54 1.43
CA GLU A 78 2.95 0.95 2.36
C GLU A 78 2.76 0.60 3.84
N ARG A 79 1.83 -0.29 4.21
CA ARG A 79 1.77 -0.82 5.57
C ARG A 79 1.22 -2.24 5.56
N ALA A 80 2.01 -3.22 5.12
CA ALA A 80 1.88 -4.50 5.81
C ALA A 80 2.24 -4.17 7.26
N GLN A 81 1.24 -4.06 8.13
CA GLN A 81 1.51 -3.64 9.50
C GLN A 81 2.42 -4.71 10.08
N ILE A 82 3.50 -4.31 10.76
CA ILE A 82 4.44 -5.26 11.36
C ILE A 82 3.68 -6.30 12.20
N GLY A 83 2.56 -5.91 12.80
CA GLY A 83 1.61 -6.80 13.46
C GLY A 83 1.09 -7.95 12.59
N ASP A 84 0.63 -7.68 11.37
CA ASP A 84 0.09 -8.72 10.47
C ASP A 84 1.16 -9.73 10.09
N VAL A 85 2.40 -9.25 9.88
CA VAL A 85 3.56 -10.11 9.60
C VAL A 85 3.91 -10.96 10.81
N LEU A 86 3.87 -10.38 12.02
CA LEU A 86 4.11 -11.11 13.26
C LEU A 86 3.08 -12.22 13.50
N VAL A 87 1.82 -11.99 13.13
CA VAL A 87 0.76 -13.01 13.19
C VAL A 87 0.96 -14.06 12.10
N SER A 88 1.23 -13.66 10.86
CA SER A 88 1.39 -14.62 9.75
C SER A 88 2.58 -15.56 9.92
N GLU A 89 3.64 -15.07 10.57
CA GLU A 89 4.84 -15.87 10.89
C GLU A 89 4.70 -16.63 12.23
N GLY A 90 3.59 -16.48 12.95
CA GLY A 90 3.32 -17.20 14.20
C GLY A 90 4.14 -16.74 15.40
N PHE A 91 4.65 -15.50 15.38
CA PHE A 91 5.33 -14.92 16.53
C PHE A 91 4.37 -14.53 17.65
N ILE A 92 3.18 -14.03 17.28
CA ILE A 92 2.12 -13.59 18.22
C ILE A 92 0.76 -14.13 17.78
N ASP A 93 -0.16 -14.31 18.73
CA ASP A 93 -1.55 -14.65 18.44
C ASP A 93 -2.29 -13.42 17.87
N PRO A 94 -3.25 -13.59 16.93
CA PRO A 94 -4.09 -12.49 16.46
C PRO A 94 -4.82 -11.74 17.58
N GLU A 95 -5.18 -12.41 18.68
CA GLU A 95 -5.79 -11.78 19.86
C GLU A 95 -4.80 -10.87 20.60
N ASP A 96 -3.53 -11.28 20.73
CA ASP A 96 -2.47 -10.45 21.32
C ASP A 96 -2.19 -9.20 20.48
N LEU A 97 -2.20 -9.36 19.15
CA LEU A 97 -2.09 -8.22 18.24
C LEU A 97 -3.29 -7.28 18.40
N ARG A 98 -4.51 -7.81 18.53
CA ARG A 98 -5.72 -7.00 18.71
C ARG A 98 -5.68 -6.22 20.01
N GLU A 99 -5.24 -6.84 21.11
CA GLU A 99 -5.07 -6.17 22.40
C GLU A 99 -4.03 -5.04 22.31
N ALA A 100 -2.88 -5.31 21.70
CA ALA A 100 -1.84 -4.29 21.50
C ALA A 100 -2.29 -3.14 20.58
N LEU A 101 -3.09 -3.43 19.55
CA LEU A 101 -3.70 -2.41 18.67
C LEU A 101 -4.75 -1.57 19.42
N GLN A 102 -5.56 -2.19 20.27
CA GLN A 102 -6.52 -1.46 21.11
C GLN A 102 -5.79 -0.52 22.08
N GLU A 103 -4.68 -0.97 22.68
CA GLU A 103 -3.86 -0.16 23.56
C GLU A 103 -3.07 0.93 22.83
N GLN A 104 -2.65 0.68 21.59
CA GLN A 104 -2.10 1.72 20.72
C GLN A 104 -3.14 2.78 20.35
N THR A 105 -4.41 2.38 20.23
CA THR A 105 -5.53 3.27 19.85
C THR A 105 -6.18 3.93 21.07
N ARG A 106 -5.44 4.11 22.17
CA ARG A 106 -5.93 4.86 23.33
C ARG A 106 -6.31 6.27 22.94
N LYS A 107 -7.49 6.73 23.36
CA LYS A 107 -7.95 8.07 23.00
C LYS A 107 -7.21 9.12 23.83
N LEU A 108 -6.90 10.26 23.22
CA LEU A 108 -6.23 11.39 23.89
C LEU A 108 -6.88 11.73 25.24
N GLY A 109 -8.21 11.75 25.29
CA GLY A 109 -8.96 12.04 26.51
C GLY A 109 -8.85 10.96 27.59
N GLU A 110 -8.65 9.69 27.23
CA GLU A 110 -8.42 8.60 28.19
C GLU A 110 -7.02 8.71 28.81
N VAL A 111 -6.00 8.98 27.97
CA VAL A 111 -4.61 9.19 28.42
C VAL A 111 -4.50 10.37 29.39
N LEU A 112 -5.21 11.47 29.12
CA LEU A 112 -5.24 12.64 30.00
C LEU A 112 -5.94 12.35 31.34
N VAL A 113 -6.98 11.51 31.34
CA VAL A 113 -7.69 11.10 32.57
C VAL A 113 -6.80 10.19 33.42
N GLU A 114 -6.18 9.18 32.82
CA GLU A 114 -5.30 8.25 33.55
C GLU A 114 -4.08 8.96 34.15
N ALA A 115 -3.57 9.99 33.48
CA ALA A 115 -2.50 10.83 33.99
C ALA A 115 -2.95 11.85 35.05
N GLY A 116 -4.25 11.88 35.40
CA GLY A 116 -4.82 12.82 36.37
C GLY A 116 -4.81 14.28 35.90
N ARG A 117 -4.61 14.53 34.60
CA ARG A 117 -4.56 15.89 34.04
C ARG A 117 -5.94 16.48 33.78
N ILE A 118 -6.92 15.63 33.48
CA ILE A 118 -8.33 16.01 33.35
C ILE A 118 -9.21 15.00 34.10
N SER A 119 -10.40 15.41 34.52
CA SER A 119 -11.38 14.49 35.11
C SER A 119 -12.18 13.72 34.05
N PRO A 120 -12.75 12.54 34.37
CA PRO A 120 -13.65 11.83 33.47
C PRO A 120 -14.83 12.69 32.99
N GLU A 121 -15.37 13.53 33.87
CA GLU A 121 -16.49 14.43 33.57
C GLU A 121 -16.08 15.52 32.58
N GLN A 122 -14.87 16.08 32.74
CA GLN A 122 -14.29 17.05 31.80
C GLN A 122 -14.05 16.43 30.42
N ARG A 123 -13.52 15.21 30.37
CA ARG A 123 -13.38 14.43 29.14
C ARG A 123 -14.72 14.24 28.44
N ASP A 124 -15.73 13.79 29.17
CA ASP A 124 -17.05 13.49 28.59
C ASP A 124 -17.75 14.76 28.12
N HIS A 125 -17.58 15.87 28.83
CA HIS A 125 -18.06 17.17 28.38
C HIS A 125 -17.38 17.61 27.09
N ALA A 126 -16.04 17.53 27.03
CA ALA A 126 -15.28 17.86 25.84
C ALA A 126 -15.69 16.98 24.64
N LEU A 127 -15.94 15.68 24.84
CA LEU A 127 -16.45 14.79 23.79
C LEU A 127 -17.83 15.20 23.26
N ARG A 128 -18.75 15.65 24.14
CA ARG A 128 -20.05 16.18 23.72
C ARG A 128 -19.90 17.44 22.86
N VAL A 129 -19.00 18.34 23.26
CA VAL A 129 -18.71 19.58 22.51
C VAL A 129 -18.03 19.26 21.18
N GLN A 130 -17.08 18.33 21.18
CA GLN A 130 -16.40 17.84 19.98
C GLN A 130 -17.41 17.27 18.97
N LYS A 131 -18.38 16.46 19.42
CA LYS A 131 -19.40 15.87 18.54
C LYS A 131 -20.27 16.93 17.85
N LYS A 132 -20.54 18.05 18.54
CA LYS A 132 -21.31 19.19 17.99
C LYS A 132 -20.48 20.04 17.03
N THR A 133 -19.21 20.29 17.36
CA THR A 133 -18.34 21.22 16.62
C THR A 133 -17.50 20.53 15.53
N LYS A 134 -17.37 19.20 15.57
CA LYS A 134 -16.49 18.37 14.72
C LYS A 134 -15.00 18.79 14.75
N ARG A 135 -14.57 19.48 15.79
CA ARG A 135 -13.17 19.92 15.98
C ARG A 135 -12.31 18.82 16.59
N ARG A 136 -10.99 19.04 16.65
CA ARG A 136 -10.07 18.09 17.31
C ARG A 136 -10.29 18.12 18.82
N ILE A 137 -10.36 16.96 19.46
CA ILE A 137 -10.63 16.87 20.91
C ILE A 137 -9.60 17.64 21.75
N GLY A 138 -8.33 17.66 21.35
CA GLY A 138 -7.29 18.42 22.02
C GLY A 138 -7.49 19.94 21.96
N GLU A 139 -8.02 20.46 20.86
CA GLU A 139 -8.40 21.89 20.76
C GLU A 139 -9.61 22.19 21.64
N VAL A 140 -10.61 21.32 21.62
CA VAL A 140 -11.82 21.48 22.45
C VAL A 140 -11.47 21.46 23.94
N LEU A 141 -10.56 20.60 24.37
CA LEU A 141 -10.08 20.55 25.75
C LEU A 141 -9.33 21.83 26.17
N GLN A 142 -8.59 22.44 25.24
CA GLN A 142 -7.90 23.71 25.48
C GLN A 142 -8.90 24.88 25.55
N ASP A 143 -9.84 24.94 24.62
CA ASP A 143 -10.85 26.01 24.56
C ASP A 143 -11.78 25.98 25.78
N LEU A 144 -12.06 24.78 26.32
CA LEU A 144 -12.83 24.61 27.56
C LEU A 144 -12.00 24.87 28.82
N GLY A 145 -10.69 25.12 28.70
CA GLY A 145 -9.77 25.35 29.81
C GLY A 145 -9.48 24.10 30.66
N TYR A 146 -9.75 22.90 30.13
CA TYR A 146 -9.55 21.64 30.86
C TYR A 146 -8.12 21.12 30.73
N ALA A 147 -7.43 21.41 29.63
CA ALA A 147 -6.06 20.98 29.40
C ALA A 147 -5.23 22.10 28.78
N THR A 148 -3.95 22.17 29.13
CA THR A 148 -3.00 23.09 28.50
C THR A 148 -2.48 22.51 27.18
N PRO A 149 -1.90 23.32 26.27
CA PRO A 149 -1.20 22.82 25.10
C PRO A 149 -0.10 21.81 25.44
N GLY A 150 0.56 21.99 26.60
CA GLY A 150 1.58 21.07 27.11
C GLY A 150 1.01 19.71 27.52
N ASP A 151 -0.18 19.69 28.10
CA ASP A 151 -0.89 18.45 28.47
C ASP A 151 -1.28 17.65 27.23
N VAL A 152 -1.87 18.33 26.25
CA VAL A 152 -2.24 17.73 24.96
C VAL A 152 -1.00 17.19 24.24
N GLY A 153 0.08 17.98 24.17
CA GLY A 153 1.33 17.53 23.55
C GLY A 153 1.98 16.36 24.27
N TRP A 154 1.93 16.33 25.61
CA TRP A 154 2.39 15.19 26.39
C TRP A 154 1.57 13.93 26.12
N ALA A 155 0.24 14.05 26.09
CA ALA A 155 -0.66 12.92 25.83
C ALA A 155 -0.50 12.37 24.41
N VAL A 156 -0.30 13.23 23.41
CA VAL A 156 0.01 12.79 22.03
C VAL A 156 1.30 11.99 22.00
N ARG A 157 2.37 12.42 22.68
CA ARG A 157 3.62 11.65 22.75
C ARG A 157 3.43 10.27 23.39
N GLN A 158 2.54 10.14 24.38
CA GLN A 158 2.23 8.84 24.97
C GLN A 158 1.36 7.96 24.06
N MET A 159 0.67 8.53 23.07
CA MET A 159 -0.06 7.77 22.05
C MET A 159 0.85 7.32 20.89
N GLU A 160 2.03 7.92 20.70
CA GLU A 160 3.00 7.55 19.65
C GLU A 160 3.77 6.26 19.94
N ARG A 161 3.37 5.50 20.95
CA ARG A 161 3.98 4.21 21.28
C ARG A 161 3.89 3.25 20.11
N ARG A 162 5.02 2.64 19.76
CA ARG A 162 5.08 1.67 18.66
C ARG A 162 4.47 0.36 19.14
N ILE A 163 3.74 -0.33 18.26
CA ILE A 163 3.12 -1.61 18.64
C ILE A 163 4.15 -2.66 19.09
N GLY A 164 5.37 -2.60 18.53
CA GLY A 164 6.48 -3.43 18.98
C GLY A 164 6.88 -3.18 20.44
N GLU A 165 6.84 -1.93 20.92
CA GLU A 165 7.15 -1.58 22.32
C GLU A 165 6.08 -2.10 23.28
N ILE A 166 4.80 -2.03 22.88
CA ILE A 166 3.68 -2.55 23.68
C ILE A 166 3.76 -4.08 23.78
N LEU A 167 4.05 -4.77 22.68
CA LEU A 167 4.19 -6.22 22.66
C LEU A 167 5.40 -6.69 23.47
N LEU A 168 6.51 -5.93 23.47
CA LEU A 168 7.70 -6.20 24.29
C LEU A 168 7.39 -6.04 25.79
N GLU A 169 6.73 -4.95 26.19
CA GLU A 169 6.35 -4.73 27.59
C GLU A 169 5.42 -5.80 28.13
N LYS A 170 4.48 -6.29 27.31
CA LYS A 170 3.59 -7.39 27.68
C LYS A 170 4.26 -8.77 27.61
N ASN A 171 5.55 -8.82 27.27
CA ASN A 171 6.33 -10.05 27.11
C ASN A 171 5.68 -11.03 26.10
N LYS A 172 4.98 -10.48 25.10
CA LYS A 172 4.31 -11.25 24.04
C LYS A 172 5.23 -11.52 22.86
N ILE A 173 6.31 -10.75 22.76
CA ILE A 173 7.34 -10.87 21.74
C ILE A 173 8.71 -10.60 22.37
N SER A 174 9.77 -11.23 21.85
CA SER A 174 11.17 -10.92 22.21
C SER A 174 11.75 -9.82 21.32
N ASP A 175 12.74 -9.07 21.83
CA ASP A 175 13.52 -8.08 21.07
C ASP A 175 14.18 -8.72 19.82
N TYR A 176 14.51 -10.01 19.93
CA TYR A 176 15.05 -10.80 18.83
C TYR A 176 14.02 -11.09 17.72
N ASP A 177 12.76 -11.34 18.08
CA ASP A 177 11.68 -11.64 17.13
C ASP A 177 11.33 -10.39 16.31
N LEU A 178 11.32 -9.22 16.98
CA LEU A 178 11.12 -7.93 16.33
C LEU A 178 12.29 -7.58 15.39
N THR A 179 13.53 -7.90 15.80
CA THR A 179 14.73 -7.75 14.97
C THR A 179 14.69 -8.68 13.74
N CYS A 180 14.20 -9.92 13.89
CA CYS A 180 14.04 -10.83 12.77
C CYS A 180 13.10 -10.26 11.69
N VAL A 181 11.90 -9.83 12.08
CA VAL A 181 10.90 -9.30 11.14
C VAL A 181 11.37 -8.00 10.48
N THR A 182 12.10 -7.16 11.21
CA THR A 182 12.63 -5.89 10.66
C THR A 182 13.90 -6.08 9.81
N SER A 183 14.66 -7.15 10.00
CA SER A 183 15.90 -7.43 9.26
C SER A 183 15.70 -8.18 7.93
N MET A 184 14.44 -8.46 7.53
CA MET A 184 14.09 -9.14 6.26
C MET A 184 14.73 -10.54 6.07
N ASN A 185 15.26 -11.13 7.13
CA ASN A 185 15.74 -12.51 7.12
C ASN A 185 14.57 -13.46 7.39
N ARG A 186 14.51 -14.60 6.70
CA ARG A 186 13.53 -15.66 7.03
C ARG A 186 13.95 -16.32 8.34
N CYS A 187 13.16 -16.17 9.39
CA CYS A 187 13.36 -16.94 10.61
C CYS A 187 12.23 -17.94 10.78
N ILE A 188 12.56 -19.17 11.18
CA ILE A 188 11.58 -20.22 11.49
C ILE A 188 11.61 -20.51 12.98
N LYS A 189 10.43 -20.57 13.59
CA LYS A 189 10.23 -20.98 15.00
C LYS A 189 10.03 -22.50 15.08
N ASP A 190 10.78 -23.18 15.95
CA ASP A 190 10.62 -24.61 16.22
C ASP A 190 9.45 -24.89 17.19
N ALA A 191 9.10 -26.17 17.35
CA ALA A 191 8.03 -26.60 18.26
C ALA A 191 8.32 -26.34 19.76
N LYS A 192 9.55 -25.94 20.11
CA LYS A 192 9.98 -25.57 21.47
C LYS A 192 10.02 -24.04 21.64
N GLY A 193 9.68 -23.27 20.60
CA GLY A 193 9.69 -21.82 20.60
C GLY A 193 11.02 -21.17 20.23
N ASN A 194 12.05 -21.94 19.86
CA ASN A 194 13.35 -21.40 19.45
C ASN A 194 13.30 -20.95 17.99
N ILE A 195 13.89 -19.79 17.70
CA ILE A 195 13.85 -19.19 16.37
C ILE A 195 15.24 -19.29 15.72
N PHE A 196 15.28 -19.77 14.48
CA PHE A 196 16.51 -19.93 13.71
C PHE A 196 16.45 -19.11 12.43
N VAL A 197 17.51 -18.36 12.14
CA VAL A 197 17.66 -17.60 10.90
C VAL A 197 18.10 -18.54 9.78
N ILE A 198 17.31 -18.62 8.71
CA ILE A 198 17.71 -19.33 7.49
C ILE A 198 18.47 -18.33 6.61
N LYS A 199 19.78 -18.55 6.49
CA LYS A 199 20.63 -17.87 5.50
C LYS A 199 20.38 -18.43 4.10
#